data_AF-A0A654C661-F1
#
_entry.id   AF-A0A654C661-F1
#
_cell.length_a   1.000
_cell.length_b   1.000
_cell.length_c   1.000
_cell.angle_alpha   90.00
_cell.angle_beta   90.00
_cell.angle_gamma   90.00
#
_symmetry.space_group_name_H-M   'P 1'
#
loop_
_entity.id
_entity.type
_entity.pdbx_description
1 polymer ?
#
loop_
_entity_poly.entity_id
_entity_poly.type
_entity_poly.pdbx_seq_one_letter_code
_entity_poly.pdbx_strand_id
1 'polypeptide(L)'
;MDRALEAMPQAIDVAAQKWLDFQQLKFIDDDLAQQVAFFLVPLEQGLSKWEAFESAPDGFFLIIAVKAIEQSGTHSRRELENALGVRIPDK
;
A
#
# COMPACT_ATOMS: atom_id res chain seq x y z
N MET A 1 -5.02 11.47 -14.34
CA MET A 1 -5.90 10.72 -13.43
C MET A 1 -6.27 9.36 -14.02
N ASP A 2 -6.72 9.29 -15.27
CA ASP A 2 -7.07 8.01 -15.94
C ASP A 2 -5.90 7.01 -15.99
N ARG A 3 -4.69 7.47 -16.34
CA ARG A 3 -3.49 6.60 -16.38
C ARG A 3 -3.11 6.00 -15.02
N ALA A 4 -3.35 6.72 -13.93
CA ALA A 4 -3.06 6.23 -12.58
C ALA A 4 -4.01 5.09 -12.18
N LEU A 5 -5.28 5.21 -12.57
CA LEU A 5 -6.29 4.16 -12.36
C LEU A 5 -5.98 2.93 -13.22
N GLU A 6 -5.57 3.12 -14.48
CA GLU A 6 -5.17 2.04 -15.37
C GLU A 6 -3.94 1.28 -14.87
N ALA A 7 -2.95 2.00 -14.31
CA ALA A 7 -1.72 1.39 -13.76
C ALA A 7 -1.90 0.82 -12.34
N MET A 8 -3.02 1.13 -11.66
CA MET A 8 -3.23 0.77 -10.26
C MET A 8 -3.17 -0.75 -10.00
N PRO A 9 -3.77 -1.63 -10.81
CA PRO A 9 -3.67 -3.08 -10.59
C PRO A 9 -2.22 -3.56 -10.58
N GLN A 10 -1.41 -3.11 -11.54
CA GLN A 10 0.01 -3.45 -11.59
C GLN A 10 0.78 -2.88 -10.40
N ALA A 11 0.46 -1.65 -9.98
CA ALA A 11 1.07 -1.04 -8.80
C ALA A 11 0.75 -1.83 -7.53
N ILE A 12 -0.48 -2.33 -7.38
CA ILE A 12 -0.90 -3.19 -6.27
C ILE A 12 -0.11 -4.51 -6.29
N ASP A 13 0.05 -5.15 -7.44
CA ASP A 13 0.84 -6.39 -7.55
C ASP A 13 2.31 -6.19 -7.12
N VAL A 14 2.94 -5.11 -7.61
CA VAL A 14 4.32 -4.78 -7.23
C VAL A 14 4.42 -4.44 -5.75
N ALA A 15 3.50 -3.65 -5.23
CA ALA A 15 3.45 -3.28 -3.82
C ALA A 15 3.21 -4.49 -2.92
N ALA A 16 2.41 -5.48 -3.35
CA ALA A 16 2.15 -6.69 -2.57
C ALA A 16 3.43 -7.50 -2.38
N GLN A 17 4.23 -7.66 -3.45
CA GLN A 17 5.55 -8.30 -3.34
C GLN A 17 6.50 -7.49 -2.45
N LYS A 18 6.51 -6.16 -2.58
CA LYS A 18 7.36 -5.29 -1.76
C LYS A 18 6.98 -5.29 -0.29
N TRP A 19 5.70 -5.47 0.02
CA TRP A 19 5.24 -5.65 1.39
C TRP A 19 5.77 -6.95 1.99
N LEU A 20 5.75 -8.06 1.24
CA LEU A 20 6.33 -9.32 1.71
C LEU A 20 7.83 -9.19 2.00
N ASP A 21 8.56 -8.48 1.14
CA ASP A 21 9.98 -8.15 1.38
C ASP A 21 10.14 -7.29 2.65
N PHE A 22 9.28 -6.28 2.81
CA PHE A 22 9.27 -5.38 3.96
C PHE A 22 8.99 -6.11 5.28
N GLN A 23 8.08 -7.08 5.29
CA GLN A 23 7.73 -7.90 6.46
C GLN A 23 8.90 -8.78 6.95
N GLN A 24 9.96 -8.97 6.17
CA GLN A 24 11.17 -9.66 6.63
C GLN A 24 12.06 -8.77 7.52
N LEU A 25 11.82 -7.45 7.52
CA LEU A 25 12.49 -6.53 8.43
C LEU A 25 11.97 -6.76 9.85
N LYS A 26 12.88 -6.73 10.82
CA LYS A 26 12.50 -6.86 12.23
C LYS A 26 11.92 -5.54 12.72
N PHE A 27 10.60 -5.47 12.86
CA PHE A 27 9.92 -4.40 13.58
C PHE A 27 9.82 -4.80 15.05
N ILE A 28 10.33 -3.96 15.94
CA ILE A 28 10.23 -4.15 17.39
C ILE A 28 9.17 -3.19 17.88
N ASP A 29 8.07 -3.73 18.41
CA ASP A 29 6.95 -3.00 19.03
C ASP A 29 6.11 -2.09 18.12
N ASP A 30 6.28 -2.15 16.79
CA ASP A 30 5.45 -1.38 15.86
C ASP A 30 4.09 -2.05 15.60
N ASP A 31 3.00 -1.30 15.76
CA ASP A 31 1.66 -1.76 15.39
C ASP A 31 1.44 -1.74 13.86
N LEU A 32 0.35 -2.38 13.40
CA LEU A 32 0.06 -2.46 11.97
C LEU A 32 -0.08 -1.09 11.30
N ALA A 33 -0.63 -0.09 12.00
CA ALA A 33 -0.79 1.25 11.44
C ALA A 33 0.56 1.93 11.21
N GLN A 34 1.49 1.77 12.15
CA GLN A 34 2.88 2.24 12.01
C GLN A 34 3.60 1.50 10.89
N GLN A 35 3.47 0.18 10.80
CA GLN A 35 4.09 -0.59 9.72
C GLN A 35 3.58 -0.14 8.34
N VAL A 36 2.27 0.12 8.20
CA VAL A 36 1.68 0.67 6.97
C VAL A 36 2.27 2.06 6.66
N ALA A 37 2.39 2.93 7.67
CA ALA A 37 2.97 4.26 7.51
C ALA A 37 4.46 4.20 7.08
N PHE A 38 5.24 3.30 7.66
CA PHE A 38 6.63 3.09 7.29
C PHE A 38 6.79 2.49 5.89
N PHE A 39 5.86 1.63 5.47
CA PHE A 39 5.85 1.06 4.14
C PHE A 39 5.44 2.07 3.06
N LEU A 40 4.56 3.03 3.39
CA LEU A 40 4.10 4.06 2.47
C LEU A 40 5.22 4.93 1.92
N VAL A 41 6.18 5.31 2.75
CA VAL A 41 7.29 6.20 2.35
C VAL A 41 8.11 5.62 1.18
N PRO A 42 8.70 4.41 1.27
CA PRO A 42 9.43 3.84 0.15
C PRO A 42 8.53 3.44 -1.03
N LEU A 43 7.26 3.11 -0.79
CA LEU A 43 6.29 2.81 -1.84
C LEU A 43 6.01 4.04 -2.71
N GLU A 44 5.70 5.18 -2.09
CA GLU A 44 5.47 6.45 -2.77
C GLU A 44 6.69 6.84 -3.58
N GLN A 45 7.88 6.85 -2.97
CA GLN A 45 9.14 7.14 -3.67
C GLN A 45 9.41 6.21 -4.87
N GLY A 46 8.97 4.95 -4.80
CA GLY A 46 9.09 3.98 -5.87
C GLY A 46 8.09 4.26 -7.01
N LEU A 47 6.82 4.46 -6.67
CA LEU A 47 5.73 4.64 -7.62
C LEU A 47 5.74 6.02 -8.27
N SER A 48 6.15 7.09 -7.59
CA SER A 48 6.28 8.43 -8.19
C SER A 48 7.27 8.48 -9.35
N LYS A 49 8.13 7.45 -9.52
CA LYS A 49 9.02 7.30 -10.69
C LYS A 49 8.30 6.75 -11.93
N TRP A 50 7.08 6.22 -11.76
CA TRP A 50 6.26 5.74 -12.86
C TRP A 50 5.48 6.94 -13.40
N GLU A 51 5.51 7.13 -14.72
CA GLU A 51 4.81 8.23 -15.39
C GLU A 51 3.32 8.30 -15.01
N ALA A 52 2.69 7.14 -14.75
CA ALA A 52 1.29 7.06 -14.35
C ALA A 52 0.99 7.69 -12.98
N PHE A 53 1.97 7.77 -12.08
CA PHE A 53 1.80 8.22 -10.69
C PHE A 53 2.57 9.50 -10.34
N GLU A 54 3.31 10.10 -11.28
CA GLU A 54 4.10 11.33 -11.06
C GLU A 54 3.28 12.49 -10.45
N SER A 55 1.99 12.57 -10.80
CA SER A 55 1.04 13.58 -10.30
C SER A 55 -0.14 12.98 -9.52
N ALA A 56 -0.02 11.72 -9.07
CA ALA A 56 -1.07 11.09 -8.28
C ALA A 56 -1.15 11.71 -6.88
N PRO A 57 -2.36 11.99 -6.36
CA PRO A 57 -2.52 12.46 -4.97
C PRO A 57 -2.07 11.40 -3.96
N ASP A 58 -1.59 11.84 -2.78
CA ASP A 58 -1.09 10.97 -1.71
C ASP A 58 -2.06 9.82 -1.35
N GLY A 59 -3.37 10.09 -1.39
CA GLY A 59 -4.41 9.11 -1.12
C GLY A 59 -4.39 7.90 -2.08
N PHE A 60 -3.86 8.03 -3.29
CA PHE A 60 -3.68 6.89 -4.21
C PHE A 60 -2.67 5.89 -3.68
N PHE A 61 -1.54 6.37 -3.14
CA PHE A 61 -0.50 5.49 -2.61
C PHE A 61 -0.97 4.75 -1.36
N LEU A 62 -1.79 5.40 -0.51
CA LEU A 62 -2.46 4.73 0.60
C LEU A 62 -3.39 3.61 0.12
N ILE A 63 -4.22 3.87 -0.89
CA ILE A 63 -5.11 2.85 -1.46
C ILE A 63 -4.29 1.67 -2.01
N ILE A 64 -3.24 1.96 -2.78
CA ILE A 64 -2.35 0.93 -3.35
C ILE A 64 -1.70 0.11 -2.25
N ALA A 65 -1.15 0.75 -1.22
CA ALA A 65 -0.51 0.09 -0.09
C ALA A 65 -1.48 -0.86 0.62
N VAL A 66 -2.66 -0.38 0.98
CA VAL A 66 -3.62 -1.16 1.75
C VAL A 66 -4.19 -2.32 0.94
N LYS A 67 -4.44 -2.11 -0.36
CA LYS A 67 -4.86 -3.18 -1.27
C LYS A 67 -3.76 -4.22 -1.50
N ALA A 68 -2.51 -3.79 -1.60
CA ALA A 68 -1.37 -4.67 -1.70
C ALA A 68 -1.19 -5.55 -0.45
N ILE A 69 -1.37 -4.97 0.74
CA ILE A 69 -1.27 -5.72 1.99
C ILE A 69 -2.42 -6.73 2.10
N GLU A 70 -3.65 -6.33 1.78
CA GLU A 70 -4.81 -7.24 1.68
C GLU A 70 -4.51 -8.39 0.70
N GLN A 71 -4.00 -8.09 -0.49
CA GLN A 71 -3.67 -9.07 -1.53
C GLN A 71 -2.53 -10.01 -1.14
N SER A 72 -1.56 -9.54 -0.36
CA SER A 72 -0.43 -10.35 0.10
C SER A 72 -0.85 -11.50 1.04
N GLY A 73 -2.04 -11.41 1.64
CA GLY A 73 -2.55 -12.39 2.59
C GLY A 73 -1.91 -12.33 3.98
N THR A 74 -1.01 -11.38 4.23
CA THR A 74 -0.38 -11.19 5.56
C THR A 74 -1.34 -10.65 6.60
N HIS A 75 -2.28 -9.80 6.20
CA HIS A 75 -3.30 -9.20 7.05
C HIS A 75 -4.64 -9.20 6.31
N SER A 76 -5.70 -9.51 7.03
CA SER A 76 -7.06 -9.43 6.52
C SER A 76 -7.51 -7.98 6.35
N ARG A 77 -8.49 -7.76 5.48
CA ARG A 77 -9.18 -6.46 5.36
C ARG A 77 -9.62 -5.92 6.73
N ARG A 78 -10.22 -6.77 7.56
CA ARG A 78 -10.74 -6.34 8.87
C ARG A 78 -9.63 -5.84 9.79
N GLU A 79 -8.46 -6.49 9.79
CA GLU A 79 -7.31 -6.04 10.58
C GLU A 79 -6.79 -4.69 10.09
N LEU A 80 -6.71 -4.49 8.77
CA LEU A 80 -6.30 -3.22 8.16
C LEU A 80 -7.30 -2.09 8.47
N GLU A 81 -8.61 -2.32 8.30
CA GLU A 81 -9.64 -1.33 8.61
C GLU A 81 -9.64 -0.94 10.09
N ASN A 82 -9.45 -1.92 10.98
CA ASN A 82 -9.36 -1.67 12.41
C ASN A 82 -8.11 -0.87 12.78
N ALA A 83 -6.96 -1.20 12.18
CA ALA A 83 -5.70 -0.50 12.46
C ALA A 83 -5.71 0.94 11.93
N LEU A 84 -6.27 1.16 10.74
CA LEU A 84 -6.25 2.47 10.07
C LEU A 84 -7.47 3.35 10.41
N GLY A 85 -8.52 2.78 11.02
CA GLY A 85 -9.74 3.50 11.35
C GLY A 85 -10.55 3.95 10.12
N VAL A 86 -10.30 3.36 8.95
CA VAL A 86 -10.97 3.70 7.68
C VAL A 86 -11.48 2.45 6.98
N ARG A 87 -12.54 2.60 6.17
CA ARG A 87 -13.05 1.53 5.32
C ARG A 87 -12.22 1.43 4.04
N ILE A 88 -11.88 0.20 3.67
CA ILE A 88 -11.18 -0.08 2.43
C ILE A 88 -12.24 -0.24 1.33
N PRO A 89 -12.12 0.48 0.19
CA PRO A 89 -13.09 0.38 -0.91
C PRO A 89 -13.27 -1.07 -1.41
N ASP A 90 -14.51 -1.45 -1.70
CA ASP A 90 -14.81 -2.66 -2.45
C ASP A 90 -14.61 -2.38 -3.94
N LYS A 91 -13.69 -3.14 -4.57
CA LYS A 91 -13.31 -3.12 -5.99
C LYS A 91 -13.48 -1.79 -6.73
#